data_AF-A0A2V0PFK4-F1
#
_entry.id   AF-A0A2V0PFK4-F1
#
_cell.length_a   1.000
_cell.length_b   1.000
_cell.length_c   1.000
_cell.angle_alpha   90.00
_cell.angle_beta   90.00
_cell.angle_gamma   90.00
#
_symmetry.space_group_name_H-M   'P 1'
#
loop_
_entity.id
_entity.type
_entity.pdbx_description
1 polymer ?
#
loop_
_entity_poly.entity_id
_entity_poly.type
_entity_poly.pdbx_seq_one_letter_code
_entity_poly.pdbx_strand_id
1 'polypeptide(L)'
;MSDLALPMLVLFDDDALAFWCFAALMRTFGARSNFAVDESGIFSQLRGLAGVLGRADRVLAHKLTALGAGECHFAYRMVVVLMRRDLPLGQAMTLWELMWADARRQLAARRRRRAARDAAAPPLIAAAADEEEDPKAALKRRDAAGAGAGGAPPSAGGAAGPGDDADFLSTAASGFFVHFVAAVVVGARRRVLDECRDADDAMRLFHTLKGIDLWECVTRATVLRAAGAGRKQR
;
A
#
# COMPACT_ATOMS: atom_id res chain seq x y z
N MET A 1 -1.96 3.91 -19.52
CA MET A 1 -2.77 3.01 -18.67
C MET A 1 -3.12 1.68 -19.35
N SER A 2 -3.01 1.55 -20.68
CA SER A 2 -3.39 0.33 -21.41
C SER A 2 -2.66 -0.93 -20.93
N ASP A 3 -1.39 -0.83 -20.52
CA ASP A 3 -0.65 -1.95 -19.92
C ASP A 3 -1.36 -2.55 -18.69
N LEU A 4 -2.05 -1.73 -17.90
CA LEU A 4 -2.78 -2.15 -16.70
C LEU A 4 -4.19 -2.65 -17.00
N ALA A 5 -4.81 -2.15 -18.08
CA ALA A 5 -6.16 -2.55 -18.49
C ALA A 5 -6.16 -3.87 -19.26
N LEU A 6 -5.15 -4.09 -20.10
CA LEU A 6 -5.09 -5.26 -20.99
C LEU A 6 -5.21 -6.60 -20.26
N PRO A 7 -4.57 -6.84 -19.09
CA PRO A 7 -4.77 -8.08 -18.33
C PRO A 7 -6.21 -8.34 -17.92
N MET A 8 -6.98 -7.28 -17.61
CA MET A 8 -8.38 -7.41 -17.21
C MET A 8 -9.25 -7.80 -18.41
N LEU A 9 -9.00 -7.18 -19.57
CA LEU A 9 -9.69 -7.50 -20.81
C LEU A 9 -9.38 -8.90 -21.35
N VAL A 10 -8.16 -9.41 -21.09
CA VAL A 10 -7.76 -10.77 -21.50
C VAL A 10 -8.31 -11.84 -20.54
N LEU A 11 -8.53 -11.49 -19.27
CA LEU A 11 -8.95 -12.45 -18.25
C LEU A 11 -10.48 -12.61 -18.19
N PHE A 12 -11.24 -11.54 -18.45
CA PHE A 12 -12.69 -11.52 -18.32
C PHE A 12 -13.33 -11.35 -19.69
N ASP A 13 -14.23 -12.26 -20.05
CA ASP A 13 -15.01 -12.19 -21.30
C ASP A 13 -16.07 -11.07 -21.27
N ASP A 14 -16.50 -10.67 -20.06
CA ASP A 14 -17.44 -9.55 -19.87
C ASP A 14 -16.68 -8.22 -19.69
N ASP A 15 -16.85 -7.32 -20.66
CA ASP A 15 -16.27 -5.99 -20.65
C ASP A 15 -16.65 -5.17 -19.42
N ALA A 16 -17.87 -5.34 -18.89
CA ALA A 16 -18.32 -4.62 -17.70
C ALA A 16 -17.56 -5.09 -16.46
N LEU A 17 -17.41 -6.41 -16.30
CA LEU A 17 -16.59 -7.00 -15.24
C LEU A 17 -15.12 -6.58 -15.37
N ALA A 18 -14.55 -6.65 -16.58
CA ALA A 18 -13.18 -6.23 -16.86
C ALA A 18 -12.96 -4.76 -16.47
N PHE A 19 -13.91 -3.89 -16.81
CA PHE A 19 -13.88 -2.47 -16.44
C PHE A 19 -13.88 -2.28 -14.92
N TRP A 20 -14.76 -2.95 -14.19
CA TRP A 20 -14.84 -2.78 -12.72
C TRP A 20 -13.63 -3.35 -12.00
N CYS A 21 -13.06 -4.46 -12.47
CA CYS A 21 -11.80 -5.00 -11.99
C CYS A 21 -10.64 -4.04 -12.25
N PHE A 22 -10.54 -3.48 -13.46
CA PHE A 22 -9.56 -2.44 -13.78
C PHE A 22 -9.72 -1.19 -12.91
N ALA A 23 -10.95 -0.71 -12.73
CA ALA A 23 -11.22 0.44 -11.88
C ALA A 23 -10.85 0.17 -10.41
N ALA A 24 -11.07 -1.04 -9.92
CA ALA A 24 -10.66 -1.47 -8.58
C ALA A 24 -9.13 -1.57 -8.45
N LEU A 25 -8.43 -2.09 -9.46
CA LEU A 25 -6.95 -2.07 -9.53
C LEU A 25 -6.42 -0.65 -9.40
N MET A 26 -6.98 0.28 -10.19
CA MET A 26 -6.56 1.68 -10.23
C MET A 26 -6.78 2.42 -8.91
N ARG A 27 -7.85 2.06 -8.20
CA ARG A 27 -8.09 2.56 -6.84
C ARG A 27 -7.05 1.99 -5.88
N THR A 28 -6.88 0.68 -5.87
CA THR A 28 -6.17 -0.04 -4.80
C THR A 28 -4.68 0.25 -4.73
N PHE A 29 -3.94 0.18 -5.84
CA PHE A 29 -2.48 0.20 -5.79
C PHE A 29 -1.86 1.58 -5.91
N GLY A 30 -2.56 2.61 -5.42
CA GLY A 30 -2.10 4.00 -5.54
C GLY A 30 -1.94 4.43 -6.99
N ALA A 31 -2.57 3.74 -7.95
CA ALA A 31 -2.49 4.15 -9.35
C ALA A 31 -3.11 5.54 -9.52
N ARG A 32 -4.14 5.90 -8.75
CA ARG A 32 -4.66 7.28 -8.69
C ARG A 32 -3.59 8.32 -8.34
N SER A 33 -2.76 8.08 -7.33
CA SER A 33 -1.66 8.99 -6.99
C SER A 33 -0.50 8.90 -7.98
N ASN A 34 -0.29 7.74 -8.61
CA ASN A 34 0.75 7.59 -9.61
C ASN A 34 0.40 8.29 -10.92
N PHE A 35 -0.87 8.31 -11.30
CA PHE A 35 -1.38 9.02 -12.47
C PHE A 35 -1.91 10.42 -12.12
N ALA A 36 -1.53 10.97 -10.97
CA ALA A 36 -1.74 12.38 -10.68
C ALA A 36 -0.94 13.22 -11.69
N VAL A 37 -1.45 14.40 -12.05
CA VAL A 37 -0.86 15.28 -13.08
C VAL A 37 0.60 15.63 -12.76
N ASP A 38 0.95 15.69 -11.48
CA ASP A 38 2.27 16.03 -10.98
C ASP A 38 3.20 14.81 -10.77
N GLU A 39 2.72 13.59 -11.04
CA GLU A 39 3.45 12.33 -10.83
C GLU A 39 3.97 12.13 -9.39
N SER A 40 3.46 12.91 -8.43
CA SER A 40 3.98 12.97 -7.06
C SER A 40 3.93 11.61 -6.35
N GLY A 41 2.93 10.79 -6.66
CA GLY A 41 2.82 9.43 -6.15
C GLY A 41 3.98 8.53 -6.61
N ILE A 42 4.39 8.64 -7.87
CA ILE A 42 5.50 7.83 -8.42
C ILE A 42 6.80 8.23 -7.73
N PHE A 43 7.11 9.52 -7.69
CA PHE A 43 8.34 10.00 -7.05
C PHE A 43 8.39 9.70 -5.56
N SER A 44 7.24 9.72 -4.87
CA SER A 44 7.15 9.27 -3.47
C SER A 44 7.52 7.79 -3.32
N GLN A 45 7.04 6.92 -4.22
CA GLN A 45 7.41 5.50 -4.23
C GLN A 45 8.90 5.28 -4.56
N LEU A 46 9.45 6.03 -5.52
CA LEU A 46 10.88 5.95 -5.88
C LEU A 46 11.79 6.41 -4.73
N ARG A 47 11.42 7.49 -4.03
CA ARG A 47 12.11 7.91 -2.81
C ARG A 47 11.99 6.86 -1.70
N GLY A 48 10.82 6.24 -1.56
CA GLY A 48 10.61 5.09 -0.68
C GLY A 48 11.53 3.92 -1.02
N LEU A 49 11.69 3.61 -2.31
CA LEU A 49 12.59 2.59 -2.83
C LEU A 49 14.05 2.89 -2.47
N ALA A 50 14.53 4.11 -2.73
CA ALA A 50 15.88 4.54 -2.35
C ALA A 50 16.13 4.35 -0.84
N GLY A 51 15.15 4.72 -0.01
CA GLY A 51 15.20 4.53 1.44
C GLY A 51 15.22 3.06 1.87
N VAL A 52 14.51 2.17 1.16
CA VAL A 52 14.58 0.71 1.41
C VAL A 52 15.96 0.19 1.01
N LEU A 53 16.48 0.55 -0.17
CA LEU A 53 17.79 0.13 -0.65
C LEU A 53 18.92 0.56 0.30
N GLY A 54 18.90 1.80 0.78
CA GLY A 54 19.88 2.29 1.76
C GLY A 54 19.90 1.51 3.07
N ARG A 55 18.78 0.89 3.47
CA ARG A 55 18.71 0.02 4.66
C ARG A 55 19.02 -1.44 4.37
N ALA A 56 18.77 -1.88 3.15
CA ALA A 56 18.92 -3.26 2.70
C ALA A 56 20.39 -3.58 2.35
N ASP A 57 21.01 -2.75 1.52
CA ASP A 57 22.38 -2.92 1.05
C ASP A 57 23.03 -1.54 0.85
N ARG A 58 23.82 -1.13 1.84
CA ARG A 58 24.50 0.17 1.82
C ARG A 58 25.52 0.30 0.69
N VAL A 59 26.17 -0.80 0.32
CA VAL A 59 27.20 -0.79 -0.74
C VAL A 59 26.54 -0.56 -2.09
N LEU A 60 25.45 -1.27 -2.35
CA LEU A 60 24.65 -1.08 -3.57
C LEU A 60 24.06 0.33 -3.63
N ALA A 61 23.46 0.81 -2.53
CA ALA A 61 22.89 2.15 -2.48
C ALA A 61 23.94 3.24 -2.75
N HIS A 62 25.13 3.12 -2.14
CA HIS A 62 26.22 4.06 -2.36
C HIS A 62 26.70 4.04 -3.81
N LYS A 63 26.85 2.86 -4.43
CA LYS A 63 27.18 2.74 -5.86
C LYS A 63 26.12 3.43 -6.71
N LEU A 64 24.83 3.18 -6.48
CA LEU A 64 23.76 3.83 -7.22
C LEU A 64 23.81 5.37 -7.09
N THR A 65 24.07 5.91 -5.89
CA THR A 65 24.27 7.35 -5.71
C THR A 65 25.48 7.86 -6.50
N ALA A 66 26.61 7.16 -6.43
CA ALA A 66 27.83 7.53 -7.16
C ALA A 66 27.65 7.50 -8.69
N LEU A 67 26.78 6.63 -9.19
CA LEU A 67 26.40 6.56 -10.61
C LEU A 67 25.45 7.70 -11.04
N GLY A 68 24.91 8.50 -10.11
CA GLY A 68 23.84 9.46 -10.41
C GLY A 68 22.44 8.82 -10.45
N ALA A 69 22.31 7.57 -10.03
CA ALA A 69 21.07 6.78 -10.01
C ALA A 69 20.43 6.68 -8.61
N GLY A 70 20.80 7.55 -7.66
CA GLY A 70 20.36 7.48 -6.27
C GLY A 70 18.84 7.63 -6.06
N GLU A 71 18.20 8.48 -6.87
CA GLU A 71 16.73 8.68 -6.85
C GLU A 71 15.95 7.55 -7.53
N CYS A 72 16.64 6.51 -8.00
CA CYS A 72 16.04 5.29 -8.55
C CYS A 72 15.14 5.50 -9.78
N HIS A 73 15.37 6.54 -10.60
CA HIS A 73 14.59 6.79 -11.83
C HIS A 73 14.60 5.62 -12.82
N PHE A 74 15.63 4.75 -12.79
CA PHE A 74 15.66 3.51 -13.57
C PHE A 74 14.48 2.57 -13.27
N ALA A 75 13.86 2.68 -12.09
CA ALA A 75 12.71 1.88 -11.67
C ALA A 75 11.35 2.55 -11.98
N TYR A 76 11.34 3.72 -12.62
CA TYR A 76 10.11 4.44 -12.95
C TYR A 76 9.10 3.56 -13.69
N ARG A 77 9.54 2.86 -14.74
CA ARG A 77 8.70 1.93 -15.51
C ARG A 77 8.12 0.82 -14.64
N MET A 78 8.95 0.22 -13.79
CA MET A 78 8.54 -0.84 -12.85
C MET A 78 7.40 -0.35 -11.96
N VAL A 79 7.48 0.88 -11.47
CA VAL A 79 6.48 1.47 -10.56
C VAL A 79 5.20 1.88 -11.29
N VAL A 80 5.31 2.63 -12.40
CA VAL A 80 4.14 3.20 -13.10
C VAL A 80 3.19 2.15 -13.63
N VAL A 81 3.73 1.03 -14.15
CA VAL A 81 2.92 -0.06 -14.68
C VAL A 81 2.97 -1.31 -13.81
N LEU A 82 3.27 -1.18 -12.52
CA LEU A 82 3.20 -2.27 -11.54
C LEU A 82 3.89 -3.57 -11.99
N MET A 83 5.12 -3.47 -12.48
CA MET A 83 5.94 -4.56 -13.04
C MET A 83 5.37 -5.25 -14.28
N ARG A 84 4.29 -4.74 -14.89
CA ARG A 84 3.65 -5.36 -16.05
C ARG A 84 4.60 -5.52 -17.24
N ARG A 85 5.53 -4.58 -17.46
CA ARG A 85 6.50 -4.66 -18.57
C ARG A 85 7.74 -5.48 -18.22
N ASP A 86 7.89 -5.88 -16.97
CA ASP A 86 9.07 -6.53 -16.42
C ASP A 86 8.81 -8.02 -16.10
N LEU A 87 7.55 -8.40 -15.90
CA LEU A 87 7.12 -9.77 -15.64
C LEU A 87 6.24 -10.35 -16.77
N PRO A 88 6.31 -11.66 -17.02
CA PRO A 88 5.28 -12.37 -17.80
C PRO A 88 3.88 -12.14 -17.24
N LEU A 89 2.84 -12.21 -18.08
CA LEU A 89 1.46 -11.89 -17.69
C LEU A 89 1.02 -12.68 -16.43
N GLY A 90 1.20 -14.00 -16.43
CA GLY A 90 0.81 -14.84 -15.28
C GLY A 90 1.54 -14.47 -13.98
N GLN A 91 2.83 -14.14 -14.06
CA GLN A 91 3.61 -13.71 -12.89
C GLN A 91 3.21 -12.31 -12.41
N ALA A 92 2.91 -11.39 -13.33
CA ALA A 92 2.41 -10.06 -12.98
C ALA A 92 1.04 -10.16 -12.26
N MET A 93 0.13 -11.01 -12.75
CA MET A 93 -1.15 -11.27 -12.09
C MET A 93 -0.95 -11.85 -10.69
N THR A 94 -0.06 -12.84 -10.55
CA THR A 94 0.28 -13.43 -9.25
C THR A 94 0.83 -12.36 -8.28
N LEU A 95 1.71 -11.47 -8.75
CA LEU A 95 2.22 -10.36 -7.94
C LEU A 95 1.08 -9.44 -7.47
N TRP A 96 0.14 -9.10 -8.35
CA TRP A 96 -0.99 -8.24 -8.02
C TRP A 96 -1.93 -8.89 -7.00
N GLU A 97 -2.19 -10.19 -7.12
CA GLU A 97 -2.92 -10.98 -6.12
C GLU A 97 -2.23 -10.96 -4.75
N LEU A 98 -0.91 -11.15 -4.71
CA LEU A 98 -0.13 -11.05 -3.48
C LEU A 98 -0.22 -9.65 -2.87
N MET A 99 -0.15 -8.60 -3.68
CA MET A 99 -0.30 -7.22 -3.22
C MET A 99 -1.70 -6.97 -2.64
N TRP A 100 -2.76 -7.50 -3.27
CA TRP A 100 -4.13 -7.40 -2.75
C TRP A 100 -4.30 -8.16 -1.43
N ALA A 101 -3.81 -9.39 -1.37
CA ALA A 101 -3.86 -10.21 -0.17
C ALA A 101 -3.12 -9.53 1.01
N ASP A 102 -1.95 -8.96 0.72
CA ASP A 102 -1.16 -8.23 1.71
C ASP A 102 -1.88 -6.95 2.20
N ALA A 103 -2.46 -6.16 1.29
CA ALA A 103 -3.25 -4.99 1.65
C ALA A 103 -4.42 -5.35 2.57
N ARG A 104 -5.16 -6.41 2.25
CA ARG A 104 -6.27 -6.90 3.09
C ARG A 104 -5.79 -7.37 4.46
N ARG A 105 -4.67 -8.08 4.51
CA ARG A 105 -4.05 -8.53 5.77
C ARG A 105 -3.67 -7.36 6.65
N GLN A 106 -3.04 -6.34 6.09
CA GLN A 106 -2.63 -5.14 6.81
C GLN A 106 -3.84 -4.34 7.31
N LEU A 107 -4.90 -4.20 6.51
CA LEU A 107 -6.14 -3.55 6.94
C LEU A 107 -6.77 -4.28 8.13
N ALA A 108 -6.89 -5.61 8.06
CA ALA A 108 -7.41 -6.41 9.15
C ALA A 108 -6.57 -6.24 10.44
N ALA A 109 -5.24 -6.19 10.31
CA ALA A 109 -4.35 -5.93 11.43
C ALA A 109 -4.54 -4.51 12.02
N ARG A 110 -4.72 -3.48 11.18
CA ARG A 110 -5.01 -2.11 11.63
C ARG A 110 -6.34 -2.04 12.36
N ARG A 111 -7.39 -2.68 11.84
CA ARG A 111 -8.70 -2.75 12.51
C ARG A 111 -8.62 -3.39 13.88
N ARG A 112 -7.92 -4.53 14.00
CA ARG A 112 -7.69 -5.19 15.30
C ARG A 112 -6.97 -4.28 16.28
N ARG A 113 -5.96 -3.52 15.82
CA ARG A 113 -5.23 -2.56 16.66
C ARG A 113 -6.11 -1.38 17.09
N ARG A 114 -6.93 -0.83 16.19
CA ARG A 114 -7.90 0.23 16.51
C ARG A 114 -8.92 -0.27 17.54
N ALA A 115 -9.55 -1.43 17.30
CA ALA A 115 -10.49 -2.03 18.23
C ALA A 115 -9.86 -2.31 19.61
N ALA A 116 -8.62 -2.81 19.67
CA ALA A 116 -7.91 -3.00 20.92
C ALA A 116 -7.62 -1.68 21.65
N ARG A 117 -7.29 -0.60 20.91
CA ARG A 117 -7.10 0.74 21.48
C ARG A 117 -8.39 1.29 22.05
N ASP A 118 -9.49 1.14 21.33
CA ASP A 118 -10.79 1.68 21.72
C ASP A 118 -11.36 0.88 22.91
N ALA A 119 -11.12 -0.43 22.98
CA ALA A 119 -11.45 -1.25 24.16
C ALA A 119 -10.59 -0.93 25.40
N ALA A 120 -9.37 -0.43 25.20
CA ALA A 120 -8.48 -0.01 26.28
C ALA A 120 -8.71 1.46 26.72
N ALA A 121 -9.58 2.21 26.03
CA ALA A 121 -9.90 3.58 26.41
C ALA A 121 -10.78 3.57 27.67
N PRO A 122 -10.41 4.31 28.75
CA PRO A 122 -11.24 4.39 29.94
C PRO A 122 -12.60 5.02 29.59
N PRO A 123 -13.71 4.57 30.22
CA PRO A 123 -15.03 5.11 29.93
C PRO A 123 -15.06 6.61 30.29
N LEU A 124 -15.48 7.42 29.32
CA LEU A 124 -15.61 8.89 29.39
C LEU A 124 -16.52 9.42 30.53
N ILE A 125 -17.16 8.54 31.31
CA ILE A 125 -18.11 8.87 32.37
C ILE A 125 -17.43 9.02 33.75
N ALA A 126 -16.22 8.50 33.95
CA ALA A 126 -15.53 8.58 35.24
C ALA A 126 -14.89 9.96 35.54
N ALA A 127 -14.92 10.91 34.60
CA ALA A 127 -14.36 12.26 34.79
C ALA A 127 -15.41 13.34 35.09
N ALA A 128 -16.68 12.97 35.27
CA ALA A 128 -17.78 13.91 35.55
C ALA A 128 -18.53 13.58 36.84
N ALA A 129 -17.83 13.12 37.87
CA ALA A 129 -18.39 12.88 39.19
C ALA A 129 -17.72 13.81 40.21
N ASP A 130 -17.88 15.12 40.02
CA ASP A 130 -17.65 16.17 41.03
C ASP A 130 -18.36 17.47 40.57
N GLU A 131 -19.64 17.39 40.20
CA GLU A 131 -20.51 18.58 40.22
C GLU A 131 -21.86 18.20 40.84
N GLU A 132 -22.10 18.76 42.02
CA GLU A 132 -23.33 18.67 42.80
C GLU A 132 -24.46 19.41 42.05
N GLU A 133 -25.30 18.68 41.31
CA GLU A 133 -26.37 19.26 40.51
C GLU A 133 -27.67 19.46 41.35
N ASP A 134 -28.14 20.71 41.41
CA ASP A 134 -29.34 21.17 42.12
C ASP A 134 -30.63 20.39 41.70
N PRO A 135 -31.34 19.75 42.65
CA PRO A 135 -32.44 18.82 42.35
C PRO A 135 -33.70 19.47 41.74
N LYS A 136 -33.74 20.79 41.53
CA LYS A 136 -34.93 21.48 40.97
C LYS A 136 -34.91 21.64 39.45
N ALA A 137 -33.78 21.43 38.78
CA ALA A 137 -33.68 21.59 37.32
C ALA A 137 -34.08 20.32 36.52
N ALA A 138 -34.00 19.14 37.14
CA ALA A 138 -34.22 17.85 36.46
C ALA A 138 -35.70 17.57 36.11
N LEU A 139 -36.64 18.15 36.86
CA LEU A 139 -38.07 17.84 36.68
C LEU A 139 -38.68 18.55 35.44
N LYS A 140 -38.09 19.65 34.98
CA LYS A 140 -38.65 20.44 33.87
C LYS A 140 -38.26 19.93 32.47
N ARG A 141 -37.31 18.99 32.38
CA ARG A 141 -36.82 18.45 31.09
C ARG A 141 -37.51 17.14 30.67
N ARG A 142 -38.23 16.47 31.58
CA ARG A 142 -38.88 15.17 31.28
C ARG A 142 -40.21 15.30 30.53
N ASP A 143 -40.84 16.47 30.52
CA ASP A 143 -42.14 16.66 29.88
C ASP A 143 -42.07 17.07 28.39
N ALA A 144 -40.87 17.21 27.81
CA ALA A 144 -40.69 17.72 26.44
C ALA A 144 -40.19 16.71 25.40
N ALA A 145 -39.90 15.46 25.78
CA ALA A 145 -39.33 14.46 24.86
C ALA A 145 -40.14 13.16 24.83
N GLY A 146 -41.45 13.28 24.60
CA GLY A 146 -42.29 12.18 24.15
C GLY A 146 -42.55 12.30 22.65
N ALA A 147 -41.87 11.48 21.84
CA ALA A 147 -42.33 10.89 20.56
C ALA A 147 -41.15 10.60 19.62
N GLY A 148 -41.01 9.36 19.17
CA GLY A 148 -40.15 9.02 18.02
C GLY A 148 -39.35 7.72 18.17
N ALA A 149 -40.02 6.61 18.46
CA ALA A 149 -39.43 5.27 18.33
C ALA A 149 -39.40 4.86 16.84
N GLY A 150 -38.25 4.45 16.34
CA GLY A 150 -38.06 3.88 15.01
C GLY A 150 -36.79 3.04 14.97
N GLY A 151 -36.87 1.81 15.46
CA GLY A 151 -35.79 0.84 15.39
C GLY A 151 -35.57 0.35 13.96
N ALA A 152 -34.35 0.45 13.46
CA ALA A 152 -33.91 -0.25 12.26
C ALA A 152 -33.26 -1.60 12.65
N PRO A 153 -33.54 -2.70 11.93
CA PRO A 153 -32.95 -4.00 12.24
C PRO A 153 -31.49 -4.07 11.78
N PRO A 154 -30.66 -4.96 12.37
CA PRO A 154 -29.28 -5.14 11.95
C PRO A 154 -29.23 -5.88 10.60
N SER A 155 -28.78 -5.20 9.55
CA SER A 155 -28.43 -5.85 8.28
C SER A 155 -27.11 -6.61 8.45
N ALA A 156 -27.21 -7.94 8.47
CA ALA A 156 -26.09 -8.83 8.27
C ALA A 156 -25.61 -8.71 6.80
N GLY A 157 -24.56 -7.93 6.60
CA GLY A 157 -23.89 -7.79 5.32
C GLY A 157 -22.70 -6.86 5.49
N GLY A 158 -21.49 -7.43 5.56
CA GLY A 158 -20.23 -6.71 5.74
C GLY A 158 -19.86 -5.86 4.52
N ALA A 159 -20.65 -4.84 4.22
CA ALA A 159 -20.25 -3.75 3.33
C ALA A 159 -19.23 -2.89 4.09
N ALA A 160 -17.99 -2.88 3.60
CA ALA A 160 -16.95 -1.97 4.06
C ALA A 160 -17.50 -0.52 4.00
N GLY A 161 -17.45 0.21 5.11
CA GLY A 161 -17.90 1.61 5.12
C GLY A 161 -16.95 2.50 4.30
N PRO A 162 -17.34 3.73 3.94
CA PRO A 162 -16.48 4.65 3.18
C PRO A 162 -15.11 4.91 3.84
N GLY A 163 -15.01 4.81 5.18
CA GLY A 163 -13.74 4.90 5.90
C GLY A 163 -12.84 3.66 5.77
N ASP A 164 -13.44 2.48 5.58
CA ASP A 164 -12.72 1.24 5.37
C ASP A 164 -12.04 1.18 4.00
N ASP A 165 -12.71 1.72 2.98
CA ASP A 165 -12.12 1.86 1.65
C ASP A 165 -10.93 2.81 1.70
N ALA A 166 -11.05 3.98 2.33
CA ALA A 166 -9.92 4.91 2.48
C ALA A 166 -8.72 4.29 3.21
N ASP A 167 -8.97 3.57 4.31
CA ASP A 167 -7.91 2.87 5.07
C ASP A 167 -7.29 1.74 4.24
N PHE A 168 -8.08 1.01 3.44
CA PHE A 168 -7.57 -0.01 2.51
C PHE A 168 -6.66 0.60 1.44
N LEU A 169 -7.10 1.67 0.79
CA LEU A 169 -6.36 2.37 -0.27
C LEU A 169 -5.03 2.93 0.24
N SER A 170 -5.03 3.54 1.44
CA SER A 170 -3.82 4.00 2.12
C SER A 170 -2.85 2.84 2.42
N THR A 171 -3.38 1.69 2.84
CA THR A 171 -2.59 0.52 3.21
C THR A 171 -1.98 -0.18 1.99
N ALA A 172 -2.77 -0.32 0.92
CA ALA A 172 -2.37 -0.95 -0.32
C ALA A 172 -1.27 -0.16 -1.05
N ALA A 173 -1.28 1.17 -0.93
CA ALA A 173 -0.27 2.05 -1.52
C ALA A 173 1.10 1.99 -0.80
N SER A 174 1.19 1.57 0.48
CA SER A 174 2.36 1.90 1.32
C SER A 174 3.35 0.76 1.63
N GLY A 175 3.15 -0.45 1.13
CA GLY A 175 3.82 -1.60 1.75
C GLY A 175 4.68 -2.43 0.82
N PHE A 176 4.08 -3.51 0.34
CA PHE A 176 4.79 -4.65 -0.20
C PHE A 176 5.49 -4.36 -1.53
N PHE A 177 4.83 -3.61 -2.41
CA PHE A 177 5.32 -3.39 -3.78
C PHE A 177 6.69 -2.70 -3.85
N VAL A 178 6.92 -1.65 -3.05
CA VAL A 178 8.22 -0.97 -2.98
C VAL A 178 9.33 -1.92 -2.50
N HIS A 179 9.03 -2.82 -1.55
CA HIS A 179 9.97 -3.83 -1.10
C HIS A 179 10.22 -4.91 -2.15
N PHE A 180 9.22 -5.22 -2.98
CA PHE A 180 9.37 -6.11 -4.13
C PHE A 180 10.30 -5.50 -5.18
N VAL A 181 10.10 -4.24 -5.57
CA VAL A 181 11.00 -3.56 -6.49
C VAL A 181 12.42 -3.47 -5.91
N ALA A 182 12.55 -3.18 -4.61
CA ALA A 182 13.85 -3.22 -3.94
C ALA A 182 14.50 -4.62 -4.00
N ALA A 183 13.71 -5.69 -3.85
CA ALA A 183 14.20 -7.06 -3.95
C ALA A 183 14.70 -7.41 -5.36
N VAL A 184 14.06 -6.88 -6.40
CA VAL A 184 14.53 -7.00 -7.79
C VAL A 184 15.88 -6.30 -7.97
N VAL A 185 16.00 -5.05 -7.49
CA VAL A 185 17.23 -4.26 -7.57
C VAL A 185 18.39 -4.93 -6.81
N VAL A 186 18.11 -5.45 -5.60
CA VAL A 186 19.09 -6.22 -4.82
C VAL A 186 19.45 -7.53 -5.53
N GLY A 187 18.51 -8.18 -6.23
CA GLY A 187 18.82 -9.35 -7.06
C GLY A 187 19.79 -9.05 -8.20
N ALA A 188 19.71 -7.84 -8.77
CA ALA A 188 20.62 -7.36 -9.82
C ALA A 188 21.95 -6.80 -9.27
N ARG A 189 22.21 -6.89 -7.96
CA ARG A 189 23.36 -6.26 -7.28
C ARG A 189 24.68 -6.46 -8.00
N ARG A 190 25.06 -7.69 -8.34
CA ARG A 190 26.36 -7.99 -8.97
C ARG A 190 26.51 -7.22 -10.28
N ARG A 191 25.47 -7.24 -11.12
CA ARG A 191 25.45 -6.52 -12.40
C ARG A 191 25.56 -5.01 -12.21
N VAL A 192 24.87 -4.44 -11.22
CA VAL A 192 24.98 -3.00 -10.92
C VAL A 192 26.40 -2.63 -10.47
N LEU A 193 27.02 -3.45 -9.62
CA LEU A 193 28.36 -3.15 -9.10
C LEU A 193 29.44 -3.33 -10.16
N ASP A 194 29.32 -4.37 -11.00
CA ASP A 194 30.36 -4.82 -11.92
C ASP A 194 30.22 -4.17 -13.32
N GLU A 195 29.00 -3.99 -13.81
CA GLU A 195 28.72 -3.56 -15.19
C GLU A 195 28.44 -2.05 -15.31
N CYS A 196 27.79 -1.42 -14.32
CA CYS A 196 27.32 -0.03 -14.47
C CYS A 196 28.41 1.01 -14.14
N ARG A 197 28.58 1.99 -15.03
CA ARG A 197 29.54 3.10 -14.91
C ARG A 197 28.87 4.46 -14.70
N ASP A 198 27.64 4.62 -15.19
CA ASP A 198 26.82 5.81 -14.99
C ASP A 198 25.33 5.45 -14.79
N ALA A 199 24.48 6.48 -14.73
CA ALA A 199 23.04 6.35 -14.55
C ALA A 199 22.36 5.72 -15.78
N ASP A 200 22.91 5.92 -16.98
CA ASP A 200 22.35 5.40 -18.23
C ASP A 200 22.56 3.90 -18.33
N ASP A 201 23.72 3.39 -17.90
CA ASP A 201 23.97 1.95 -17.76
C ASP A 201 22.99 1.30 -16.79
N ALA A 202 22.75 1.92 -15.63
CA ALA A 202 21.76 1.42 -14.67
C ALA A 202 20.35 1.43 -15.29
N MET A 203 19.99 2.49 -16.01
CA MET A 203 18.73 2.57 -16.72
C MET A 203 18.62 1.44 -17.76
N ARG A 204 19.61 1.26 -18.63
CA ARG A 204 19.63 0.18 -19.65
C ARG A 204 19.54 -1.20 -19.03
N LEU A 205 20.29 -1.45 -17.96
CA LEU A 205 20.29 -2.71 -17.21
C LEU A 205 18.87 -3.07 -16.76
N PHE A 206 18.17 -2.16 -16.07
CA PHE A 206 16.84 -2.44 -15.55
C PHE A 206 15.76 -2.45 -16.64
N HIS A 207 15.94 -1.70 -17.73
CA HIS A 207 15.01 -1.73 -18.86
C HIS A 207 15.07 -3.03 -19.66
N THR A 208 16.24 -3.66 -19.69
CA THR A 208 16.50 -4.92 -20.40
C THR A 208 16.52 -6.14 -19.48
N LEU A 209 16.29 -5.96 -18.18
CA LEU A 209 16.30 -7.04 -17.21
C LEU A 209 15.24 -8.09 -17.57
N LYS A 210 15.68 -9.33 -17.73
CA LYS A 210 14.84 -10.52 -17.99
C LYS A 210 15.15 -11.58 -16.93
N GLY A 211 14.24 -12.53 -16.76
CA GLY A 211 14.42 -13.65 -15.84
C GLY A 211 14.29 -13.27 -14.37
N ILE A 212 13.44 -12.30 -14.04
CA ILE A 212 13.11 -11.99 -12.64
C ILE A 212 12.40 -13.21 -12.04
N ASP A 213 13.02 -13.86 -11.06
CA ASP A 213 12.36 -14.90 -10.28
C ASP A 213 11.37 -14.25 -9.30
N LEU A 214 10.09 -14.44 -9.58
CA LEU A 214 8.99 -13.89 -8.78
C LEU A 214 9.11 -14.31 -7.31
N TRP A 215 9.30 -15.59 -7.04
CA TRP A 215 9.22 -16.14 -5.68
C TRP A 215 10.45 -15.80 -4.84
N GLU A 216 11.62 -15.77 -5.47
CA GLU A 216 12.84 -15.25 -4.83
C GLU A 216 12.65 -13.78 -4.44
N CYS A 217 12.11 -12.96 -5.36
CA CYS A 217 11.85 -11.55 -5.10
C CYS A 217 10.79 -11.35 -4.01
N VAL A 218 9.71 -12.14 -4.01
CA VAL A 218 8.68 -12.11 -2.95
C VAL A 218 9.30 -12.45 -1.59
N THR A 219 10.10 -13.53 -1.52
CA THR A 219 10.75 -13.96 -0.28
C THR A 219 11.66 -12.86 0.24
N ARG A 220 12.55 -12.32 -0.61
CA ARG A 220 13.43 -11.22 -0.25
C ARG A 220 12.65 -9.97 0.18
N ALA A 221 11.57 -9.61 -0.52
CA ALA A 221 10.73 -8.47 -0.17
C ALA A 221 10.14 -8.58 1.23
N THR A 222 9.67 -9.78 1.62
CA THR A 222 9.15 -10.01 2.97
C THR A 222 10.23 -9.82 4.05
N VAL A 223 11.45 -10.30 3.80
CA VAL A 223 12.60 -10.11 4.70
C VAL A 223 12.96 -8.63 4.82
N LEU A 224 13.08 -7.92 3.70
CA LEU A 224 13.39 -6.48 3.69
C LEU A 224 12.37 -5.67 4.49
N ARG A 225 11.09 -6.03 4.36
CA ARG A 225 10.00 -5.38 5.10
C ARG A 225 10.08 -5.66 6.61
N ALA A 226 10.35 -6.90 7.00
CA ALA A 226 10.50 -7.28 8.41
C ALA A 226 11.69 -6.53 9.06
N ALA A 227 12.82 -6.44 8.37
CA ALA A 227 14.01 -5.71 8.83
C ALA A 227 13.79 -4.19 8.98
N GLY A 228 12.87 -3.62 8.20
CA GLY A 228 12.45 -2.22 8.32
C GLY A 228 11.50 -1.97 9.51
N ALA A 229 10.64 -2.95 9.84
CA ALA A 229 9.69 -2.82 10.95
C ALA A 229 10.37 -2.80 12.32
N GLY A 230 11.42 -3.62 12.53
CA GLY A 230 12.13 -3.71 13.82
C GLY A 230 12.93 -2.46 14.21
N ARG A 231 13.20 -1.53 13.29
CA ARG A 231 13.98 -0.30 13.56
C ARG A 231 13.12 0.91 13.92
N LYS A 232 11.79 0.87 13.76
CA LYS A 232 10.89 1.95 14.18
C LYS A 232 10.52 1.91 15.69
N GLN A 233 11.02 0.92 16.42
CA GLN A 233 10.68 0.63 17.82
C GLN A 233 11.86 0.80 18.80
N ARG A 234 12.96 1.39 18.35
CA ARG A 234 14.13 1.78 19.14
C ARG A 234 14.41 3.26 18.91
#